data_AF-U4L075-F1
#
_entry.id   AF-U4L075-F1
#
_cell.length_a   1.000
_cell.length_b   1.000
_cell.length_c   1.000
_cell.angle_alpha   90.00
_cell.angle_beta   90.00
_cell.angle_gamma   90.00
#
_symmetry.space_group_name_H-M   'P 1'
#
loop_
_entity.id
_entity.type
_entity.pdbx_description
1 polymer ?
#
loop_
_entity_poly.entity_id
_entity_poly.type
_entity_poly.pdbx_seq_one_letter_code
_entity_poly.pdbx_strand_id
1 'polypeptide(L)'
;MADTAIDTAAEPIEQPIDETPLSPISARKNSLQHALARRPDEKDLKDRNILHHGAPSIQKTQAELEKQMAQDALKRNLANRPTKEELLQKHILPENSNVAPALQAAQRELEKQMREDALREKLAHRPKPEEVIEKGILAPEEDPTKV
;
A
#
# COMPACT_ATOMS: atom_id res chain seq x y z
N MET A 1 20.27 -39.19 -70.42
CA MET A 1 21.67 -39.41 -69.98
C MET A 1 22.47 -38.18 -70.39
N ALA A 2 22.64 -37.24 -69.45
CA ALA A 2 23.70 -36.24 -69.38
C ALA A 2 23.37 -35.35 -68.17
N ASP A 3 23.75 -35.84 -66.99
CA ASP A 3 23.79 -35.06 -65.76
C ASP A 3 24.94 -34.06 -65.85
N THR A 4 24.65 -32.77 -65.77
CA THR A 4 25.67 -31.75 -65.52
C THR A 4 25.59 -31.38 -64.05
N ALA A 5 26.42 -32.05 -63.26
CA ALA A 5 26.60 -31.81 -61.84
C ALA A 5 27.20 -30.41 -61.62
N ILE A 6 26.47 -29.58 -60.85
CA ILE A 6 27.02 -28.40 -60.20
C ILE A 6 27.71 -28.91 -58.93
N ASP A 7 29.00 -29.19 -59.04
CA ASP A 7 29.87 -29.44 -57.89
C ASP A 7 30.34 -28.07 -57.36
N THR A 8 29.53 -27.49 -56.48
CA THR A 8 29.94 -26.32 -55.68
C THR A 8 30.75 -26.85 -54.50
N ALA A 9 32.03 -27.11 -54.74
CA ALA A 9 33.01 -27.32 -53.69
C ALA A 9 33.13 -26.02 -52.87
N ALA A 10 32.37 -25.94 -51.79
CA ALA A 10 32.56 -24.91 -50.77
C ALA A 10 33.86 -25.25 -50.03
N GLU A 11 34.96 -24.59 -50.41
CA GLU A 11 36.18 -24.55 -49.61
C GLU A 11 35.83 -24.05 -48.19
N PRO A 12 36.26 -24.74 -47.12
CA PRO A 12 36.08 -24.23 -45.77
C PRO A 12 36.93 -22.97 -45.63
N ILE A 13 36.27 -21.84 -45.40
CA ILE A 13 36.92 -20.57 -45.08
C ILE A 13 37.59 -20.75 -43.71
N GLU A 14 38.85 -21.16 -43.68
CA GLU A 14 39.69 -21.14 -42.48
C GLU A 14 40.00 -19.68 -42.15
N GLN A 15 39.07 -19.02 -41.45
CA GLN A 15 39.36 -17.76 -40.77
C GLN A 15 40.48 -18.04 -39.74
N PRO A 16 41.63 -17.34 -39.79
CA PRO A 16 42.69 -17.53 -38.82
C PRO A 16 42.13 -17.27 -37.42
N ILE A 17 42.32 -18.23 -36.52
CA ILE A 17 41.89 -18.11 -35.13
C ILE A 17 42.69 -16.95 -34.53
N ASP A 18 41.99 -15.90 -34.11
CA ASP A 18 42.60 -14.75 -33.46
C ASP A 18 43.07 -15.15 -32.05
N GLU A 19 44.37 -15.48 -31.93
CA GLU A 19 45.03 -15.82 -30.67
C GLU A 19 45.46 -14.58 -29.86
N THR A 20 45.04 -13.36 -30.25
CA THR A 20 45.37 -12.18 -29.46
C THR A 20 44.83 -12.35 -28.02
N PRO A 21 45.70 -12.21 -26.99
CA PRO A 21 45.26 -12.39 -25.62
C PRO A 21 44.21 -11.33 -25.30
N LEU A 22 42.97 -11.77 -25.01
CA LEU A 22 41.81 -10.93 -24.68
C LEU A 22 42.16 -9.89 -23.61
N SER A 23 42.65 -8.71 -24.02
CA SER A 23 43.04 -7.56 -23.17
C SER A 23 44.08 -7.91 -22.07
N PRO A 24 44.82 -6.94 -21.51
CA PRO A 24 45.68 -7.23 -20.37
C PRO A 24 44.80 -7.69 -19.20
N ILE A 25 44.93 -8.96 -18.81
CA ILE A 25 44.23 -9.61 -17.69
C ILE A 25 44.25 -8.74 -16.42
N SER A 26 45.33 -7.98 -16.23
CA SER A 26 45.50 -7.04 -15.12
C SER A 26 44.46 -5.91 -15.10
N ALA A 27 44.08 -5.33 -16.24
CA ALA A 27 43.08 -4.26 -16.28
C ALA A 27 41.68 -4.77 -15.94
N ARG A 28 41.33 -5.98 -16.42
CA ARG A 28 40.09 -6.66 -16.10
C ARG A 28 40.01 -7.01 -14.61
N LYS A 29 41.13 -7.46 -14.02
CA LYS A 29 41.25 -7.74 -12.58
C LYS A 29 40.97 -6.49 -11.73
N ASN A 30 41.55 -5.35 -12.10
CA ASN A 30 41.34 -4.08 -11.40
C ASN A 30 39.88 -3.60 -11.49
N SER A 31 39.26 -3.70 -12.67
CA SER A 31 37.84 -3.35 -12.86
C SER A 31 36.90 -4.24 -12.05
N LEU A 32 37.14 -5.56 -12.06
CA LEU A 32 36.33 -6.51 -11.28
C LEU A 32 36.45 -6.26 -9.78
N GLN A 33 37.67 -6.03 -9.27
CA GLN A 33 37.89 -5.71 -7.86
C GLN A 33 37.10 -4.47 -7.44
N HIS A 34 37.08 -3.44 -8.27
CA HIS A 34 36.33 -2.21 -8.02
C HIS A 34 34.80 -2.43 -8.04
N ALA A 35 34.32 -3.26 -8.97
CA ALA A 35 32.90 -3.61 -9.04
C ALA A 35 32.44 -4.46 -7.84
N LEU A 36 33.27 -5.40 -7.39
CA LEU A 36 33.00 -6.21 -6.21
C LEU A 36 33.02 -5.40 -4.91
N ALA A 37 33.92 -4.40 -4.80
CA ALA A 37 33.96 -3.50 -3.65
C ALA A 37 32.70 -2.62 -3.50
N ARG A 38 31.99 -2.38 -4.61
CA ARG A 38 30.75 -1.59 -4.65
C ARG A 38 29.49 -2.46 -4.75
N ARG A 39 29.63 -3.78 -4.64
CA ARG A 39 28.50 -4.70 -4.78
C ARG A 39 27.52 -4.46 -3.62
N PRO A 40 26.21 -4.28 -3.89
CA PRO A 40 25.20 -4.21 -2.84
C PRO A 40 25.09 -5.52 -2.07
N ASP A 41 24.72 -5.41 -0.79
CA ASP A 41 24.46 -6.57 0.05
C ASP A 41 23.25 -7.37 -0.43
N GLU A 42 23.20 -8.65 -0.10
CA GLU A 42 22.08 -9.52 -0.48
C GLU A 42 20.74 -9.02 0.09
N LYS A 43 20.76 -8.47 1.31
CA LYS A 43 19.58 -7.87 1.95
C LYS A 43 19.06 -6.68 1.15
N ASP A 44 19.95 -5.75 0.77
CA ASP A 44 19.59 -4.59 -0.05
C ASP A 44 18.97 -5.00 -1.39
N LEU A 45 19.45 -6.08 -2.01
CA LEU A 45 18.89 -6.59 -3.26
C LEU A 45 17.50 -7.19 -3.07
N LYS A 46 17.21 -7.83 -1.92
CA LYS A 46 15.87 -8.33 -1.59
C LYS A 46 14.91 -7.19 -1.29
N ASP A 47 15.34 -6.19 -0.53
CA ASP A 47 14.52 -5.04 -0.16
C ASP A 47 14.15 -4.20 -1.40
N ARG A 48 15.03 -4.16 -2.40
CA ARG A 48 14.78 -3.53 -3.71
C ARG A 48 13.99 -4.42 -4.67
N ASN A 49 13.56 -5.61 -4.24
CA ASN A 49 12.86 -6.62 -5.06
C ASN A 49 13.65 -7.03 -6.32
N ILE A 50 14.98 -7.00 -6.26
CA ILE A 50 15.85 -7.48 -7.35
C ILE A 50 16.12 -8.98 -7.16
N LEU A 51 16.45 -9.38 -5.93
CA LEU A 51 16.67 -10.78 -5.58
C LEU A 51 15.42 -11.34 -4.89
N HIS A 52 14.84 -12.38 -5.46
CA HIS A 52 13.64 -13.02 -4.94
C HIS A 52 14.04 -14.20 -4.04
N HIS A 53 13.21 -14.53 -3.06
CA HIS A 53 13.43 -15.68 -2.19
C HIS A 53 13.18 -17.01 -2.91
N GLY A 54 13.82 -18.08 -2.44
CA GLY A 54 13.64 -19.42 -2.97
C GLY A 54 14.61 -19.77 -4.12
N ALA A 55 14.60 -21.05 -4.50
CA ALA A 55 15.46 -21.56 -5.56
C ALA A 55 15.09 -20.97 -6.93
N PRO A 56 16.06 -20.63 -7.79
CA PRO A 56 15.80 -19.98 -9.08
C PRO A 56 14.87 -20.78 -10.01
N SER A 57 14.82 -22.11 -9.86
CA SER A 57 13.92 -22.98 -10.60
C SER A 57 12.43 -22.81 -10.26
N ILE A 58 12.11 -22.38 -9.04
CA ILE A 58 10.73 -22.33 -8.50
C ILE A 58 10.21 -20.88 -8.41
N GLN A 59 11.08 -19.87 -8.49
CA GLN A 59 10.69 -18.46 -8.33
C GLN A 59 9.48 -18.06 -9.20
N LYS A 60 9.41 -18.53 -10.45
CA LYS A 60 8.29 -18.25 -11.35
C LYS A 60 6.97 -18.86 -10.84
N THR A 61 6.99 -20.13 -10.43
CA THR A 61 5.78 -20.80 -9.96
C THR A 61 5.32 -20.25 -8.62
N GLN A 62 6.26 -19.87 -7.75
CA GLN A 62 5.97 -19.19 -6.50
C GLN A 62 5.28 -17.84 -6.74
N ALA A 63 5.83 -16.99 -7.61
CA ALA A 63 5.23 -15.71 -7.94
C ALA A 63 3.83 -15.85 -8.57
N GLU A 64 3.62 -16.88 -9.39
CA GLU A 64 2.31 -17.17 -9.97
C GLU A 64 1.30 -17.62 -8.92
N LEU A 65 1.70 -18.48 -7.98
CA LEU A 65 0.85 -18.89 -6.85
C LEU A 65 0.48 -17.69 -5.97
N GLU A 66 1.45 -16.85 -5.60
CA GLU A 66 1.22 -15.65 -4.79
C GLU A 66 0.25 -14.69 -5.49
N LYS A 67 0.39 -14.53 -6.80
CA LYS A 67 -0.55 -13.74 -7.61
C LYS A 67 -1.95 -14.34 -7.60
N GLN A 68 -2.09 -15.65 -7.77
CA GLN A 68 -3.40 -16.32 -7.74
C GLN A 68 -4.06 -16.17 -6.37
N MET A 69 -3.31 -16.39 -5.28
CA MET A 69 -3.79 -16.19 -3.92
C MET A 69 -4.26 -14.74 -3.67
N ALA A 70 -3.47 -13.75 -4.12
CA ALA A 70 -3.84 -12.35 -4.02
C ALA A 70 -5.10 -12.03 -4.85
N GLN A 71 -5.23 -12.60 -6.04
CA GLN A 71 -6.42 -12.46 -6.89
C GLN A 71 -7.66 -13.04 -6.21
N ASP A 72 -7.57 -14.23 -5.63
CA ASP A 72 -8.72 -14.88 -4.99
C ASP A 72 -9.10 -14.17 -3.68
N ALA A 73 -8.12 -13.71 -2.90
CA ALA A 73 -8.36 -12.85 -1.75
C ALA A 73 -9.07 -11.55 -2.18
N LEU A 74 -8.62 -10.91 -3.26
CA LEU A 74 -9.26 -9.69 -3.78
C LEU A 74 -10.71 -9.96 -4.22
N LYS A 75 -10.96 -11.04 -4.98
CA LYS A 75 -12.32 -11.44 -5.38
C LYS A 75 -13.24 -11.63 -4.16
N ARG A 76 -12.76 -12.32 -3.12
CA ARG A 76 -13.51 -12.51 -1.87
C ARG A 76 -13.81 -11.19 -1.16
N ASN A 77 -12.86 -10.27 -1.10
CA ASN A 77 -13.04 -8.96 -0.47
C ASN A 77 -14.01 -8.07 -1.26
N LEU A 78 -13.96 -8.13 -2.59
CA LEU A 78 -14.89 -7.39 -3.45
C LEU A 78 -16.32 -7.93 -3.36
N ALA A 79 -16.50 -9.25 -3.26
CA ALA A 79 -17.81 -9.86 -3.06
C ALA A 79 -18.46 -9.47 -1.72
N ASN A 80 -17.65 -9.30 -0.68
CA ASN A 80 -18.11 -8.89 0.66
C ASN A 80 -17.89 -7.39 0.92
N ARG A 81 -17.85 -6.57 -0.13
CA ARG A 81 -17.59 -5.14 0.02
C ARG A 81 -18.79 -4.47 0.71
N PRO A 82 -18.60 -3.82 1.89
CA PRO A 82 -19.68 -3.16 2.59
C PRO A 82 -20.23 -1.98 1.78
N THR A 83 -21.52 -1.71 1.94
CA THR A 83 -22.17 -0.57 1.31
C THR A 83 -21.76 0.73 2.00
N LYS A 84 -21.94 1.86 1.30
CA LYS A 84 -21.67 3.19 1.89
C LYS A 84 -22.51 3.42 3.14
N GLU A 85 -23.77 3.00 3.12
CA GLU A 85 -24.72 3.15 4.23
C GLU A 85 -24.27 2.39 5.47
N GLU A 86 -23.78 1.15 5.32
CA GLU A 86 -23.21 0.39 6.44
C GLU A 86 -22.00 1.09 7.07
N LEU A 87 -21.16 1.72 6.24
CA LEU A 87 -19.99 2.46 6.72
C LEU A 87 -20.38 3.76 7.44
N LEU A 88 -21.49 4.40 7.06
CA LEU A 88 -22.07 5.54 7.77
C LEU A 88 -22.64 5.11 9.13
N GLN A 89 -23.45 4.04 9.14
CA GLN A 89 -24.02 3.48 10.38
C GLN A 89 -22.95 3.05 11.39
N LYS A 90 -21.80 2.57 10.90
CA LYS A 90 -20.64 2.22 11.74
C LYS A 90 -19.75 3.43 12.09
N HIS A 91 -20.14 4.65 11.70
CA HIS A 91 -19.39 5.89 11.87
C HIS A 91 -17.94 5.84 11.34
N ILE A 92 -17.69 5.01 10.32
CA ILE A 92 -16.40 4.95 9.62
C ILE A 92 -16.30 6.10 8.61
N LEU A 93 -17.38 6.32 7.85
CA LEU A 93 -17.54 7.46 6.95
C LEU A 93 -18.32 8.59 7.66
N PRO A 94 -18.02 9.87 7.37
CA PRO A 94 -18.83 10.98 7.85
C PRO A 94 -20.19 11.01 7.12
N GLU A 95 -21.26 11.32 7.88
CA GLU A 95 -22.64 11.48 7.37
C GLU A 95 -22.71 12.46 6.18
N ASN A 96 -21.89 13.52 6.22
CA ASN A 96 -21.86 14.58 5.23
C ASN A 96 -20.90 14.23 4.07
N SER A 97 -21.24 13.19 3.30
CA SER A 97 -20.44 12.75 2.15
C SER A 97 -20.41 13.74 0.96
N ASN A 98 -21.12 14.87 1.04
CA ASN A 98 -21.16 15.87 -0.04
C ASN A 98 -19.90 16.77 -0.08
N VAL A 99 -19.03 16.68 0.93
CA VAL A 99 -17.81 17.48 1.02
C VAL A 99 -16.63 16.72 0.42
N ALA A 100 -15.78 17.45 -0.32
CA ALA A 100 -14.58 16.90 -0.95
C ALA A 100 -13.69 16.19 0.09
N PRO A 101 -13.06 15.05 -0.25
CA PRO A 101 -12.28 14.25 0.70
C PRO A 101 -11.21 15.03 1.46
N ALA A 102 -10.57 16.01 0.81
CA ALA A 102 -9.55 16.85 1.42
C ALA A 102 -10.07 17.78 2.53
N LEU A 103 -11.35 18.16 2.48
CA LEU A 103 -11.96 19.11 3.43
C LEU A 103 -12.72 18.43 4.58
N GLN A 104 -12.97 17.13 4.50
CA GLN A 104 -13.74 16.38 5.50
C GLN A 104 -13.13 16.48 6.90
N ALA A 105 -11.80 16.47 7.01
CA ALA A 105 -11.10 16.61 8.28
C ALA A 105 -11.34 18.00 8.92
N ALA A 106 -11.18 19.07 8.13
CA ALA A 106 -11.41 20.44 8.59
C ALA A 106 -12.88 20.68 8.96
N GLN A 107 -13.81 20.16 8.16
CA GLN A 107 -15.24 20.21 8.48
C GLN A 107 -15.54 19.54 9.82
N ARG A 108 -15.02 18.34 10.07
CA ARG A 108 -15.27 17.60 11.31
C ARG A 108 -14.75 18.36 12.53
N GLU A 109 -13.58 18.97 12.42
CA GLU A 109 -13.00 19.77 13.50
C GLU A 109 -13.85 21.01 13.78
N LEU A 110 -14.26 21.73 12.74
CA LEU A 110 -15.15 22.88 12.88
C LEU A 110 -16.49 22.48 13.51
N GLU A 111 -17.13 21.42 13.02
CA GLU A 111 -18.39 20.94 13.56
C GLU A 111 -18.29 20.50 15.03
N LYS A 112 -17.12 19.99 15.45
CA LYS A 112 -16.84 19.66 16.84
C LYS A 112 -16.76 20.92 17.70
N GLN A 113 -16.00 21.93 17.26
CA GLN A 113 -15.86 23.21 17.97
C GLN A 113 -17.20 23.92 18.09
N MET A 114 -17.98 23.97 17.00
CA MET A 114 -19.33 24.56 17.02
C MET A 114 -20.26 23.84 18.01
N ARG A 115 -20.20 22.50 18.10
CA ARG A 115 -20.98 21.75 19.10
C ARG A 115 -20.51 22.03 20.53
N GLU A 116 -19.20 22.18 20.74
CA GLU A 116 -18.63 22.53 22.04
C GLU A 116 -19.10 23.91 22.51
N ASP A 117 -19.03 24.92 21.64
CA ASP A 117 -19.48 26.28 21.94
C ASP A 117 -20.98 26.33 22.24
N ALA A 118 -21.80 25.67 21.41
CA ALA A 118 -23.24 25.59 21.62
C ALA A 118 -23.62 24.85 22.91
N LEU A 119 -22.86 23.81 23.28
CA LEU A 119 -23.05 23.11 24.54
C LEU A 119 -22.65 24.00 25.73
N ARG A 120 -21.54 24.73 25.62
CA ARG A 120 -21.06 25.64 26.65
C ARG A 120 -22.07 26.75 26.95
N GLU A 121 -22.68 27.34 25.93
CA GLU A 121 -23.71 28.35 26.09
C GLU A 121 -24.95 27.81 26.82
N LYS A 122 -25.42 26.61 26.43
CA LYS A 122 -26.57 25.95 27.06
C LYS A 122 -26.30 25.56 28.52
N LEU A 123 -25.08 25.15 28.84
CA LEU A 123 -24.68 24.85 30.20
C LEU A 123 -24.52 26.11 31.06
N ALA A 124 -24.12 27.24 30.48
CA ALA A 124 -24.01 28.51 31.20
C ALA A 124 -25.38 29.01 31.68
N HIS A 125 -26.44 28.78 30.89
CA HIS A 125 -27.83 29.13 31.23
C HIS A 125 -28.59 27.97 31.89
N ARG A 126 -27.88 27.03 32.53
CA ARG A 126 -28.51 25.89 33.18
C ARG A 126 -29.37 26.37 34.37
N PRO A 127 -30.68 26.08 34.39
CA PRO A 127 -31.55 26.47 35.51
C PRO A 127 -31.13 25.74 36.79
N LYS A 128 -31.32 26.41 37.93
CA LYS A 128 -31.06 25.81 39.24
C LYS A 128 -32.10 24.72 39.57
N PRO A 129 -31.77 23.75 40.45
CA PRO A 129 -32.71 22.69 40.84
C PRO A 129 -34.03 23.24 41.38
N GLU A 130 -33.98 24.31 42.17
CA GLU A 130 -35.17 24.99 42.73
C GLU A 130 -36.15 25.46 41.65
N GLU A 131 -35.63 26.07 40.57
CA GLU A 131 -36.44 26.56 39.45
C GLU A 131 -37.11 25.41 38.66
N VAL A 132 -36.51 24.22 38.69
CA VAL A 132 -37.04 23.02 38.03
C VAL A 132 -38.15 22.38 38.88
N ILE A 133 -38.05 22.46 40.21
CA ILE A 133 -39.08 22.04 41.17
C ILE A 133 -40.30 22.96 41.06
N GLU A 134 -40.11 24.27 41.00
CA GLU A 134 -41.19 25.25 40.83
C GLU A 134 -41.96 25.01 39.52
N LYS A 135 -41.26 24.63 38.45
CA LYS A 135 -41.86 24.26 37.16
C LYS A 135 -42.58 22.90 37.18
N GLY A 136 -42.58 22.18 38.30
CA GLY A 136 -43.26 20.90 38.47
C GLY A 136 -42.62 19.73 37.71
N ILE A 137 -41.38 19.90 37.24
CA ILE A 137 -40.64 18.86 36.50
C ILE A 137 -39.97 17.88 37.47
N LEU A 138 -39.51 18.39 38.62
CA LEU A 138 -38.87 17.60 39.68
C LEU A 138 -39.72 17.65 40.96
N ALA A 139 -39.87 16.51 41.64
CA ALA A 139 -40.54 16.48 42.94
C ALA A 139 -39.63 17.12 44.02
N PRO A 140 -40.21 17.80 45.04
CA PRO A 140 -39.42 18.44 46.10
C PRO A 140 -38.62 17.45 46.97
N GLU A 141 -38.99 16.18 46.94
CA GLU A 141 -38.30 15.06 47.61
C GLU A 141 -37.07 14.56 46.84
N GLU A 142 -36.97 14.87 45.54
CA GLU A 142 -35.91 14.39 44.64
C GLU A 142 -34.84 15.48 44.37
N ASP A 143 -34.76 16.49 45.24
CA ASP A 143 -33.84 17.62 45.09
C ASP A 143 -32.37 17.17 45.26
N PRO A 144 -31.53 17.25 44.20
CA PRO A 144 -30.15 16.80 44.23
C PRO A 144 -29.24 17.66 45.13
N THR A 145 -29.71 18.79 45.64
CA THR A 145 -28.94 19.63 46.58
C THR A 145 -29.17 19.29 48.05
N LYS A 146 -30.13 18.42 48.38
CA LYS A 146 -30.49 18.05 49.76
C LYS A 146 -29.94 16.69 50.22
N VAL A 147 -28.76 16.30 49.70
CA VAL A 147 -28.03 15.10 50.16
C VAL A 147 -27.27 15.38 51.45
#